data_AF-A0A537W178-F1
#
_entry.id   AF-A0A537W178-F1
#
_cell.length_a   1.000
_cell.length_b   1.000
_cell.length_c   1.000
_cell.angle_alpha   90.00
_cell.angle_beta   90.00
_cell.angle_gamma   90.00
#
_symmetry.space_group_name_H-M   'P 1'
#
loop_
_entity.id
_entity.type
_entity.pdbx_description
1 polymer ?
#
loop_
_entity_poly.entity_id
_entity_poly.type
_entity_poly.pdbx_seq_one_letter_code
_entity_poly.pdbx_strand_id
1 'polypeptide(L)'
;LDARLKNGADFATLAKKYSDDPAGKLEGGKLWITRGQTVEPFDSTAFRLHTGAISRPLKTHYGWHIVQPLSRLVPGGRLVRLKVVGVKATTDPYPISKVLLTPAFDRVYGFDSQYFDRELSVRLRHGAADVPAFREAVLRLGERIGPGGTPGVDAEQDAAAKIERSIHHQAQALRLAAAVGALLAFVLLAQALVRVASFEALKNPTLRALGMTPEQLVAVGVARAAAIALPAAALAAGIAAALSPLSPIGLARDLEPHPGFAF
;
A
#
# COMPACT_ATOMS: atom_id res chain seq x y z
N LEU A 1 31.72 13.98 8.44
CA LEU A 1 31.22 12.95 9.38
C LEU A 1 32.35 12.07 9.89
N ASP A 2 33.14 11.47 9.00
CA ASP A 2 34.33 10.66 9.34
C ASP A 2 35.26 11.31 10.39
N ALA A 3 35.65 12.58 10.22
CA ALA A 3 36.49 13.28 11.20
C ALA A 3 35.85 13.39 12.60
N ARG A 4 34.51 13.53 12.69
CA ARG A 4 33.80 13.61 13.98
C ARG A 4 33.75 12.25 14.67
N LEU A 5 33.52 11.19 13.90
CA LEU A 5 33.54 9.81 14.38
C LEU A 5 34.94 9.43 14.91
N LYS A 6 36.00 9.82 14.21
CA LYS A 6 37.39 9.64 14.66
C LYS A 6 37.70 10.40 15.95
N ASN A 7 37.03 11.53 16.19
CA ASN A 7 37.14 12.32 17.41
C ASN A 7 36.19 11.84 18.53
N GLY A 8 35.63 10.64 18.43
CA GLY A 8 34.81 10.02 19.48
C GLY A 8 33.34 10.47 19.52
N ALA A 9 32.83 11.12 18.47
CA ALA A 9 31.40 11.42 18.40
C ALA A 9 30.55 10.14 18.32
N ASP A 10 29.41 10.13 19.01
CA ASP A 10 28.48 8.99 18.99
C ASP A 10 27.90 8.74 17.59
N PHE A 11 28.03 7.49 17.12
CA PHE A 11 27.60 7.09 15.78
C PHE A 11 26.09 7.20 15.63
N ALA A 12 25.33 6.75 16.64
CA ALA A 12 23.87 6.72 16.59
C ALA A 12 23.27 8.13 16.47
N THR A 13 23.83 9.09 17.21
CA THR A 13 23.46 10.50 17.15
C THR A 13 23.72 11.10 15.78
N LEU A 14 24.87 10.80 15.18
CA LEU A 14 25.20 11.27 13.83
C LEU A 14 24.31 10.62 12.77
N ALA A 15 24.01 9.32 12.89
CA ALA A 15 23.12 8.61 11.98
C ALA A 15 21.70 9.18 12.02
N LYS A 16 21.14 9.45 13.21
CA LYS A 16 19.81 10.10 13.33
C LYS A 16 19.75 11.46 12.63
N LYS A 17 20.84 12.22 12.69
CA LYS A 17 20.89 13.58 12.13
C LYS A 17 21.19 13.63 10.64
N TYR A 18 22.07 12.77 10.13
CA TYR A 18 22.63 12.88 8.77
C TYR A 18 22.35 11.68 7.87
N SER A 19 21.75 10.59 8.37
CA SER A 19 21.37 9.47 7.50
C SER A 19 20.19 9.86 6.62
N ASP A 20 20.33 9.56 5.33
CA ASP A 20 19.25 9.64 4.33
C ASP A 20 18.53 8.30 4.16
N ASP A 21 19.04 7.21 4.74
CA ASP A 21 18.34 5.92 4.81
C ASP A 21 17.22 5.98 5.86
N PRO A 22 15.93 5.89 5.46
CA PRO A 22 14.80 5.94 6.39
C PRO A 22 14.81 4.80 7.42
N ALA A 23 15.25 3.60 7.00
CA ALA A 23 15.23 2.41 7.84
C ALA A 23 16.29 2.52 8.96
N GLY A 24 17.53 2.83 8.60
CA GLY A 24 18.60 3.03 9.57
C GLY A 24 18.40 4.27 10.44
N LYS A 25 17.84 5.37 9.91
CA LYS A 25 17.77 6.65 10.64
C LYS A 25 17.00 6.58 11.96
N LEU A 26 15.89 5.85 12.01
CA LEU A 26 15.05 5.72 13.22
C LEU A 26 15.79 5.00 14.36
N GLU A 27 16.56 3.97 14.01
CA GLU A 27 17.29 3.12 14.95
C GLU A 27 18.76 3.55 15.17
N GLY A 28 19.12 4.79 14.81
CA GLY A 28 20.49 5.29 14.99
C GLY A 28 21.52 4.62 14.07
N GLY A 29 21.11 4.31 12.84
CA GLY A 29 21.95 3.70 11.80
C GLY A 29 22.11 2.19 11.93
N LYS A 30 21.36 1.54 12.83
CA LYS A 30 21.43 0.09 13.04
C LYS A 30 20.68 -0.65 11.94
N LEU A 31 21.36 -1.58 11.29
CA LEU A 31 20.81 -2.42 10.23
C LEU A 31 21.31 -3.86 10.44
N TRP A 32 20.41 -4.82 10.26
CA TRP A 32 20.76 -6.24 10.17
C TRP A 32 20.96 -6.61 8.70
N ILE A 33 22.15 -7.09 8.38
CA ILE A 33 22.53 -7.44 7.00
C ILE A 33 23.14 -8.85 6.97
N THR A 34 22.78 -9.61 5.94
CA THR A 34 23.42 -10.87 5.57
C THR A 34 24.26 -10.67 4.33
N ARG A 35 25.35 -11.42 4.20
CA ARG A 35 26.27 -11.32 3.06
C ARG A 35 25.51 -11.49 1.74
N GLY A 36 25.66 -10.54 0.83
CA GLY A 36 24.99 -10.51 -0.47
C GLY A 36 23.61 -9.84 -0.48
N GLN A 37 23.09 -9.37 0.67
CA GLN A 37 21.86 -8.56 0.70
C GLN A 37 22.10 -7.10 0.34
N THR A 38 23.34 -6.63 0.45
CA THR A 38 23.70 -5.24 0.17
C THR A 38 24.57 -5.14 -1.06
N VAL A 39 24.69 -3.92 -1.58
CA VAL A 39 25.47 -3.66 -2.79
C VAL A 39 26.96 -3.80 -2.51
N GLU A 40 27.69 -4.43 -3.41
CA GLU A 40 29.15 -4.31 -3.46
C GLU A 40 29.45 -2.84 -3.80
N PRO A 41 30.26 -2.04 -3.07
CA PRO A 41 31.31 -2.32 -2.07
C PRO A 41 30.91 -2.22 -0.58
N PHE A 42 29.64 -1.96 -0.26
CA PHE A 42 29.16 -1.90 1.13
C PHE A 42 29.30 -3.27 1.80
N ASP A 43 28.83 -4.32 1.12
CA ASP A 43 28.85 -5.70 1.63
C ASP A 43 30.28 -6.13 2.00
N SER A 44 31.20 -6.11 1.04
CA SER A 44 32.59 -6.52 1.30
C SER A 44 33.28 -5.70 2.38
N THR A 45 32.94 -4.42 2.55
CA THR A 45 33.51 -3.58 3.62
C THR A 45 32.92 -3.94 4.98
N ALA A 46 31.60 -4.05 5.09
CA ALA A 46 30.90 -4.39 6.33
C ALA A 46 31.36 -5.74 6.89
N PHE A 47 31.52 -6.74 6.01
CA PHE A 47 31.90 -8.09 6.38
C PHE A 47 33.43 -8.31 6.55
N ARG A 48 34.27 -7.32 6.21
CA ARG A 48 35.73 -7.38 6.40
C ARG A 48 36.20 -6.66 7.66
N LEU A 49 35.45 -5.66 8.10
CA LEU A 49 35.79 -4.87 9.28
C LEU A 49 35.64 -5.67 10.57
N HIS A 50 36.48 -5.37 11.55
CA HIS A 50 36.32 -5.88 12.90
C HIS A 50 35.12 -5.23 13.59
N THR A 51 34.48 -5.96 14.50
CA THR A 51 33.39 -5.42 15.31
C THR A 51 33.84 -4.17 16.06
N GLY A 52 33.05 -3.10 15.96
CA GLY A 52 33.33 -1.78 16.51
C GLY A 52 34.18 -0.87 15.61
N ALA A 53 34.85 -1.39 14.58
CA ALA A 53 35.68 -0.60 13.68
C ALA A 53 34.85 0.27 12.73
N ILE A 54 35.28 1.50 12.48
CA ILE A 54 34.61 2.44 11.58
C ILE A 54 35.30 2.43 10.21
N SER A 55 34.51 2.25 9.15
CA SER A 55 35.01 2.25 7.78
C SER A 55 35.51 3.62 7.34
N ARG A 56 36.35 3.63 6.29
CA ARG A 56 36.50 4.86 5.47
C ARG A 56 35.19 5.14 4.72
N PRO A 57 34.92 6.40 4.32
CA PRO A 57 33.78 6.71 3.47
C PRO A 57 33.80 5.85 2.19
N LEU A 58 32.71 5.13 1.95
CA LEU A 58 32.55 4.26 0.80
C LEU A 58 31.44 4.79 -0.11
N LYS A 59 31.71 4.78 -1.41
CA LYS A 59 30.77 5.26 -2.43
C LYS A 59 30.02 4.09 -3.04
N THR A 60 28.70 4.18 -3.08
CA THR A 60 27.81 3.29 -3.84
C THR A 60 26.96 4.14 -4.79
N HIS A 61 26.08 3.52 -5.58
CA HIS A 61 25.09 4.27 -6.36
C HIS A 61 24.03 4.96 -5.49
N TYR A 62 23.91 4.61 -4.21
CA TYR A 62 23.06 5.29 -3.23
C TYR A 62 23.75 6.47 -2.53
N GLY A 63 25.03 6.74 -2.85
CA GLY A 63 25.78 7.86 -2.31
C GLY A 63 26.96 7.42 -1.45
N TRP A 64 27.20 8.13 -0.36
CA TRP A 64 28.35 7.91 0.52
C TRP A 64 27.92 7.31 1.85
N HIS A 65 28.61 6.25 2.26
CA HIS A 65 28.30 5.53 3.49
C HIS A 65 29.52 5.45 4.39
N ILE A 66 29.28 5.35 5.69
CA ILE A 66 30.26 4.98 6.71
C ILE A 66 29.64 3.81 7.47
N VAL A 67 30.39 2.73 7.64
CA VAL A 67 29.90 1.48 8.20
C VAL A 67 30.64 1.17 9.49
N GLN A 68 29.91 0.70 10.50
CA GLN A 68 30.46 0.20 11.75
C GLN A 68 29.77 -1.14 12.09
N PRO A 69 30.46 -2.28 12.01
CA PRO A 69 29.89 -3.56 12.40
C PRO A 69 29.68 -3.59 13.92
N LEU A 70 28.44 -3.82 14.37
CA LEU A 70 28.10 -3.79 15.80
C LEU A 70 28.22 -5.17 16.47
N SER A 71 28.21 -6.23 15.69
CA SER A 71 28.33 -7.61 16.17
C SER A 71 29.34 -8.39 15.33
N ARG A 72 29.73 -9.56 15.83
CA ARG A 72 30.52 -10.53 15.06
C ARG A 72 29.61 -11.17 14.01
N LEU A 73 30.18 -11.49 12.85
CA LEU A 73 29.52 -12.27 11.83
C LEU A 73 29.05 -13.60 12.42
N VAL A 74 27.74 -13.84 12.39
CA VAL A 74 27.18 -15.17 12.62
C VAL A 74 27.41 -15.93 11.32
N PRO A 75 28.14 -17.06 11.32
CA PRO A 75 28.27 -17.89 10.13
C PRO A 75 26.89 -18.21 9.58
N GLY A 76 26.71 -18.06 8.26
CA GLY A 76 25.47 -18.48 7.62
C GLY A 76 25.17 -19.91 8.05
N GLY A 77 24.02 -20.09 8.70
CA GLY A 77 23.64 -21.35 9.34
C GLY A 77 23.71 -22.56 8.39
N ARG A 78 23.65 -23.77 8.96
CA ARG A 78 23.66 -25.00 8.14
C ARG A 78 22.51 -24.97 7.13
N LEU A 79 22.81 -25.22 5.86
CA LEU A 79 21.77 -25.39 4.84
C LEU A 79 20.91 -26.62 5.22
N VAL A 80 19.61 -26.38 5.37
CA VAL A 80 18.63 -27.42 5.68
C VAL A 80 17.65 -27.57 4.50
N ARG A 81 17.32 -28.82 4.16
CA ARG A 81 16.25 -29.09 3.20
C ARG A 81 14.91 -28.99 3.95
N LEU A 82 14.06 -28.06 3.53
CA LEU A 82 12.73 -27.89 4.10
C LEU A 82 11.67 -28.52 3.19
N LYS A 83 10.63 -29.11 3.80
CA LYS A 83 9.39 -29.46 3.11
C LYS A 83 8.36 -28.39 3.44
N VAL A 84 7.87 -27.68 2.43
CA VAL A 84 6.85 -26.65 2.60
C VAL A 84 5.53 -27.33 2.96
N VAL A 85 4.99 -26.99 4.14
CA VAL A 85 3.73 -27.55 4.65
C VAL A 85 2.51 -26.67 4.37
N GLY A 86 2.73 -25.42 3.94
CA GLY A 86 1.68 -24.48 3.55
C GLY A 86 2.27 -23.19 2.98
N VAL A 87 1.49 -22.52 2.14
CA VAL A 87 1.81 -21.19 1.59
C VAL A 87 0.65 -20.28 1.96
N LYS A 88 0.91 -19.23 2.74
CA LYS A 88 -0.08 -18.19 3.04
C LYS A 88 0.14 -17.03 2.07
N ALA A 89 -0.89 -16.69 1.30
CA ALA A 89 -0.87 -15.46 0.50
C ALA A 89 -0.90 -14.25 1.45
N THR A 90 -0.01 -13.28 1.23
CA THR A 90 0.01 -12.02 1.98
C THR A 90 -0.42 -10.89 1.06
N THR A 91 -1.17 -9.93 1.61
CA THR A 91 -1.51 -8.67 0.94
C THR A 91 -0.49 -7.57 1.23
N ASP A 92 0.59 -7.89 1.97
CA ASP A 92 1.66 -6.94 2.26
C ASP A 92 2.30 -6.42 0.95
N PRO A 93 2.29 -5.09 0.70
CA PRO A 93 2.93 -4.52 -0.48
C PRO A 93 4.44 -4.73 -0.53
N TYR A 94 5.06 -5.12 0.58
CA TYR A 94 6.46 -5.49 0.68
C TYR A 94 6.57 -6.89 1.30
N PRO A 95 6.26 -7.97 0.56
CA PRO A 95 6.28 -9.31 1.10
C PRO A 95 7.71 -9.67 1.49
N ILE A 96 8.06 -9.45 2.76
CA ILE A 96 9.21 -10.09 3.37
C ILE A 96 8.89 -11.59 3.36
N SER A 97 9.77 -12.37 2.75
CA SER A 97 9.64 -13.83 2.69
C SER A 97 9.87 -14.40 4.09
N LYS A 98 8.87 -14.30 4.95
CA LYS A 98 8.87 -14.91 6.28
C LYS A 98 8.63 -16.40 6.10
N VAL A 99 9.64 -17.20 6.43
CA VAL A 99 9.49 -18.65 6.54
C VAL A 99 9.14 -18.95 7.99
N LEU A 100 7.88 -19.31 8.24
CA LEU A 100 7.45 -19.74 9.57
C LEU A 100 7.96 -21.16 9.81
N LEU A 101 8.81 -21.31 10.82
CA LEU A 101 9.41 -22.58 11.21
C LEU A 101 8.63 -23.19 12.37
N THR A 102 8.50 -24.51 12.40
CA THR A 102 7.77 -25.20 13.46
C THR A 102 8.56 -25.17 14.78
N PRO A 103 7.90 -25.28 15.94
CA PRO A 103 8.61 -25.42 17.23
C PRO A 103 9.55 -26.64 17.27
N ALA A 104 9.27 -27.68 16.49
CA ALA A 104 10.15 -28.84 16.36
C ALA A 104 11.45 -28.50 15.62
N PHE A 105 11.37 -27.65 14.59
CA PHE A 105 12.55 -27.15 13.89
C PHE A 105 13.41 -26.27 14.81
N ASP A 106 12.79 -25.35 15.57
CA ASP A 106 13.49 -24.47 16.53
C ASP A 106 14.27 -25.27 17.60
N ARG A 107 13.69 -26.38 18.11
CA ARG A 107 14.38 -27.24 19.09
C ARG A 107 15.66 -27.90 18.56
N VAL A 108 15.74 -28.14 17.25
CA VAL A 108 16.86 -28.86 16.63
C VAL A 108 17.90 -27.90 16.04
N TYR A 109 17.46 -26.75 15.53
CA TYR A 109 18.28 -25.85 14.73
C TYR A 109 18.32 -24.40 15.23
N GLY A 110 17.62 -24.09 16.34
CA GLY A 110 17.37 -22.72 16.79
C GLY A 110 18.61 -21.85 16.74
N PHE A 111 19.65 -22.18 17.52
CA PHE A 111 20.90 -21.41 17.63
C PHE A 111 21.82 -21.40 16.40
N ASP A 112 21.59 -22.29 15.44
CA ASP A 112 22.39 -22.42 14.22
C ASP A 112 21.67 -21.87 12.97
N SER A 113 20.51 -21.23 13.13
CA SER A 113 19.71 -20.66 12.04
C SER A 113 19.95 -19.15 11.92
N GLN A 114 20.15 -18.66 10.69
CA GLN A 114 20.18 -17.23 10.38
C GLN A 114 18.79 -16.54 10.44
N TYR A 115 17.72 -17.35 10.56
CA TYR A 115 16.35 -16.88 10.69
C TYR A 115 15.90 -17.03 12.13
N PHE A 116 16.24 -16.03 12.94
CA PHE A 116 15.95 -15.97 14.37
C PHE A 116 14.81 -14.98 14.62
N ASP A 117 13.58 -15.39 14.32
CA ASP A 117 12.39 -14.69 14.81
C ASP A 117 11.40 -15.73 15.35
N ARG A 118 11.14 -15.66 16.66
CA ARG A 118 10.09 -16.46 17.30
C ARG A 118 8.77 -15.75 17.13
N GLU A 119 8.07 -16.05 16.04
CA GLU A 119 6.74 -15.53 15.78
C GLU A 119 5.66 -16.45 16.38
N LEU A 120 4.79 -15.88 17.21
CA LEU A 120 3.65 -16.59 17.80
C LEU A 120 2.35 -15.98 17.26
N SER A 121 1.66 -16.70 16.39
CA SER A 121 0.31 -16.31 15.97
C SER A 121 -0.71 -16.70 17.03
N VAL A 122 -1.45 -15.72 17.55
CA VAL A 122 -2.57 -15.95 18.47
C VAL A 122 -3.89 -15.51 17.86
N ARG A 123 -4.97 -16.26 18.13
CA ARG A 123 -6.33 -15.85 17.79
C ARG A 123 -6.98 -15.24 19.02
N LEU A 124 -7.34 -13.96 18.93
CA LEU A 124 -8.05 -13.26 20.01
C LEU A 124 -9.53 -13.64 20.02
N ARG A 125 -10.14 -13.70 21.21
CA ARG A 125 -11.53 -14.16 21.38
C ARG A 125 -12.54 -13.18 20.78
N HIS A 126 -12.33 -11.87 20.95
CA HIS A 126 -13.19 -10.82 20.40
C HIS A 126 -12.56 -10.12 19.18
N GLY A 127 -11.62 -10.78 18.50
CA GLY A 127 -10.98 -10.25 17.31
C GLY A 127 -10.23 -8.93 17.57
N ALA A 128 -10.48 -7.93 16.73
CA ALA A 128 -9.78 -6.63 16.72
C ALA A 128 -9.87 -5.86 18.05
N ALA A 129 -10.98 -6.01 18.77
CA ALA A 129 -11.26 -5.27 19.99
C ALA A 129 -10.23 -5.57 21.10
N ASP A 130 -9.68 -6.79 21.11
CA ASP A 130 -8.73 -7.24 22.11
C ASP A 130 -7.27 -6.83 21.78
N VAL A 131 -6.99 -6.33 20.58
CA VAL A 131 -5.62 -6.04 20.09
C VAL A 131 -4.87 -5.04 20.99
N PRO A 132 -5.46 -3.90 21.42
CA PRO A 132 -4.75 -2.94 22.28
C PRO A 132 -4.38 -3.56 23.63
N ALA A 133 -5.30 -4.28 24.26
CA ALA A 133 -5.07 -4.94 25.54
C ALA A 133 -4.02 -6.05 25.42
N PHE A 134 -4.04 -6.82 24.33
CA PHE A 134 -3.05 -7.85 24.04
C PHE A 134 -1.66 -7.25 23.81
N ARG A 135 -1.55 -6.16 23.03
CA ARG A 135 -0.29 -5.44 22.78
C ARG A 135 0.33 -4.95 24.09
N GLU A 136 -0.45 -4.33 24.95
CA GLU A 136 0.00 -3.90 26.29
C GLU A 136 0.50 -5.07 27.15
N ALA A 137 -0.22 -6.20 27.14
CA ALA A 137 0.19 -7.39 27.90
C ALA A 137 1.53 -7.97 27.39
N VAL A 138 1.74 -7.98 26.08
CA VAL A 138 2.97 -8.45 25.43
C VAL A 138 4.15 -7.52 25.71
N LEU A 139 3.94 -6.19 25.68
CA LEU A 139 4.97 -5.21 26.02
C LEU A 139 5.47 -5.38 27.46
N ARG A 140 4.56 -5.56 28.42
CA ARG A 140 4.90 -5.84 29.83
C ARG A 140 5.65 -7.17 30.01
N LEU A 141 5.36 -8.16 29.17
CA LEU A 141 6.09 -9.43 29.19
C LEU A 141 7.52 -9.25 28.65
N GLY A 142 7.69 -8.43 27.61
CA GLY A 142 8.99 -8.10 27.02
C GLY A 142 9.99 -7.52 28.02
N GLU A 143 9.53 -6.65 28.93
CA GLU A 143 10.36 -6.11 30.02
C GLU A 143 10.98 -7.20 30.91
N ARG A 144 10.37 -8.39 30.99
CA ARG A 144 10.85 -9.53 31.79
C ARG A 144 11.75 -10.49 31.00
N ILE A 145 11.79 -10.39 29.67
CA ILE A 145 12.48 -11.34 28.77
C ILE A 145 13.95 -10.90 28.48
N GLY A 146 14.36 -9.72 28.93
CA GLY A 146 15.75 -9.26 28.86
C GLY A 146 16.08 -8.43 27.61
N PRO A 147 17.29 -7.83 27.54
CA PRO A 147 17.61 -6.66 26.73
C PRO A 147 17.77 -6.90 25.20
N GLY A 148 17.18 -7.97 24.65
CA GLY A 148 17.32 -8.31 23.23
C GLY A 148 16.03 -8.70 22.51
N GLY A 149 14.91 -8.84 23.22
CA GLY A 149 13.61 -9.16 22.61
C GLY A 149 12.67 -7.98 22.79
N THR A 150 12.56 -7.09 21.80
CA THR A 150 11.40 -6.19 21.71
C THR A 150 10.26 -6.97 21.10
N PRO A 151 9.23 -7.38 21.85
CA PRO A 151 8.14 -8.14 21.28
C PRO A 151 7.27 -7.19 20.43
N GLY A 152 7.32 -7.38 19.11
CA GLY A 152 6.42 -6.71 18.17
C GLY A 152 5.07 -7.43 18.13
N VAL A 153 3.97 -6.67 18.19
CA VAL A 153 2.63 -7.20 17.91
C VAL A 153 2.15 -6.61 16.60
N ASP A 154 2.36 -7.38 15.53
CA ASP A 154 1.85 -7.10 14.20
C ASP A 154 0.42 -7.66 14.12
N ALA A 155 -0.58 -6.78 14.15
CA ALA A 155 -1.95 -7.18 13.87
C ALA A 155 -2.12 -7.26 12.35
N GLU A 156 -2.56 -8.40 11.83
CA GLU A 156 -2.82 -8.61 10.39
C GLU A 156 -3.81 -7.56 9.82
N GLN A 157 -4.66 -6.98 10.68
CA GLN A 157 -5.59 -5.91 10.34
C GLN A 157 -4.94 -4.54 10.15
N ASP A 158 -3.79 -4.26 10.79
CA ASP A 158 -3.07 -2.97 10.62
C ASP A 158 -2.49 -2.84 9.19
N ALA A 159 -2.11 -3.97 8.57
CA ALA A 159 -1.69 -4.02 7.18
C ALA A 159 -2.87 -3.77 6.22
N ALA A 160 -4.03 -4.40 6.47
CA ALA A 160 -5.24 -4.19 5.69
C ALA A 160 -5.75 -2.73 5.77
N ALA A 161 -5.78 -2.12 6.96
CA ALA A 161 -6.22 -0.74 7.13
C ALA A 161 -5.28 0.31 6.52
N LYS A 162 -3.99 -0.02 6.34
CA LYS A 162 -3.03 0.85 5.64
C LYS A 162 -3.23 0.80 4.12
N ILE A 163 -3.55 -0.38 3.59
CA ILE A 163 -3.93 -0.59 2.18
C ILE A 163 -5.27 0.08 1.87
N GLU A 164 -6.25 -0.08 2.75
CA GLU A 164 -7.59 0.50 2.60
C GLU A 164 -7.56 2.04 2.52
N ARG A 165 -6.71 2.70 3.32
CA ARG A 165 -6.50 4.16 3.23
C ARG A 165 -5.92 4.60 1.89
N SER A 166 -4.97 3.85 1.32
CA SER A 166 -4.38 4.16 0.01
C SER A 166 -5.40 3.97 -1.13
N ILE A 167 -6.20 2.90 -1.06
CA ILE A 167 -7.26 2.62 -2.04
C ILE A 167 -8.35 3.69 -1.96
N HIS A 168 -8.66 4.19 -0.75
CA HIS A 168 -9.67 5.23 -0.56
C HIS A 168 -9.33 6.52 -1.32
N HIS A 169 -8.06 6.94 -1.34
CA HIS A 169 -7.64 8.13 -2.08
C HIS A 169 -7.73 7.95 -3.60
N GLN A 170 -7.36 6.77 -4.11
CA GLN A 170 -7.48 6.46 -5.54
C GLN A 170 -8.95 6.39 -5.97
N ALA A 171 -9.81 5.78 -5.16
CA ALA A 171 -11.24 5.71 -5.42
C ALA A 171 -11.91 7.10 -5.39
N GLN A 172 -11.52 7.96 -4.43
CA GLN A 172 -11.99 9.35 -4.39
C GLN A 172 -11.55 10.15 -5.62
N ALA A 173 -10.30 9.99 -6.07
CA ALA A 173 -9.79 10.63 -7.28
C ALA A 173 -10.57 10.18 -8.53
N LEU A 174 -10.88 8.88 -8.64
CA LEU A 174 -11.68 8.35 -9.75
C LEU A 174 -13.12 8.90 -9.75
N ARG A 175 -13.75 9.00 -8.58
CA ARG A 175 -15.09 9.61 -8.43
C ARG A 175 -15.10 11.07 -8.85
N LEU A 176 -14.08 11.83 -8.46
CA LEU A 176 -13.91 13.22 -8.89
C LEU A 176 -13.71 13.33 -10.40
N ALA A 177 -12.84 12.50 -10.99
CA ALA A 177 -12.64 12.47 -12.43
C ALA A 177 -13.94 12.11 -13.19
N ALA A 178 -14.68 11.12 -12.69
CA ALA A 178 -15.98 10.74 -13.24
C ALA A 178 -17.01 11.88 -13.14
N ALA A 179 -17.06 12.60 -12.02
CA ALA A 179 -17.94 13.75 -11.84
C ALA A 179 -17.61 14.88 -12.82
N VAL A 180 -16.32 15.20 -13.01
CA VAL A 180 -15.86 16.19 -14.00
C VAL A 180 -16.20 15.76 -15.42
N GLY A 181 -15.95 14.48 -15.75
CA GLY A 181 -16.30 13.92 -17.06
C GLY A 181 -17.80 13.97 -17.34
N ALA A 182 -18.64 13.65 -16.35
CA ALA A 182 -20.09 13.75 -16.45
C ALA A 182 -20.56 15.19 -16.67
N LEU A 183 -19.96 16.16 -15.96
CA LEU A 183 -20.27 17.58 -16.13
C LEU A 183 -19.91 18.06 -17.54
N LEU A 184 -18.73 17.71 -18.05
CA LEU A 184 -18.30 18.05 -19.41
C LEU A 184 -19.22 17.44 -20.47
N ALA A 185 -19.56 16.15 -20.32
CA ALA A 185 -20.49 15.48 -21.22
C ALA A 185 -21.87 16.15 -21.23
N PHE A 186 -22.37 16.54 -20.05
CA PHE A 186 -23.63 17.28 -19.92
C PHE A 186 -23.59 18.62 -20.65
N VAL A 187 -22.52 19.41 -20.45
CA VAL A 187 -22.36 20.71 -21.14
C VAL A 187 -22.30 20.54 -22.65
N LEU A 188 -21.53 19.56 -23.15
CA LEU A 188 -21.41 19.30 -24.58
C LEU A 188 -22.75 18.84 -25.20
N LEU A 189 -23.48 17.97 -24.51
CA LEU A 189 -24.81 17.55 -24.95
C LEU A 189 -25.80 18.71 -24.97
N ALA A 190 -25.82 19.55 -23.92
CA ALA A 190 -26.67 20.73 -23.87
C ALA A 190 -26.37 21.69 -25.03
N GLN A 191 -25.08 21.95 -25.30
CA GLN A 191 -24.65 22.78 -26.43
C GLN A 191 -25.05 22.18 -27.79
N ALA A 192 -24.88 20.87 -27.97
CA ALA A 192 -25.27 20.17 -29.19
C ALA A 192 -26.79 20.25 -29.41
N LEU A 193 -27.59 20.05 -28.37
CA LEU A 193 -29.05 20.13 -28.44
C LEU A 193 -29.54 21.53 -28.77
N VAL A 194 -28.97 22.56 -28.11
CA VAL A 194 -29.28 23.96 -28.45
C VAL A 194 -28.93 24.25 -29.90
N ARG A 195 -27.77 23.79 -30.38
CA ARG A 195 -27.34 23.97 -31.77
C ARG A 195 -28.27 23.30 -32.77
N VAL A 196 -28.69 22.06 -32.50
CA VAL A 196 -29.62 21.31 -33.35
C VAL A 196 -31.00 21.98 -33.36
N ALA A 197 -31.54 22.35 -32.19
CA ALA A 197 -32.83 23.04 -32.07
C ALA A 197 -32.83 24.40 -32.79
N SER A 198 -31.73 25.15 -32.69
CA SER A 198 -31.54 26.41 -33.42
C SER A 198 -31.59 26.20 -34.94
N PHE A 199 -31.00 25.09 -35.42
CA PHE A 199 -30.98 24.75 -36.83
C PHE A 199 -32.35 24.25 -37.33
N GLU A 200 -33.09 23.50 -36.51
CA GLU A 200 -34.46 23.05 -36.83
C GLU A 200 -35.48 24.20 -36.82
N ALA A 201 -35.32 25.19 -35.93
CA ALA A 201 -36.19 26.37 -35.88
C ALA A 201 -36.16 27.19 -37.19
N LEU A 202 -35.08 27.10 -37.97
CA LEU A 202 -34.98 27.71 -39.30
C LEU A 202 -35.73 26.93 -40.38
N LYS A 203 -36.05 25.64 -40.15
CA LYS A 203 -36.63 24.73 -41.15
C LYS A 203 -38.13 24.47 -40.97
N ASN A 204 -38.77 24.99 -39.92
CA ASN A 204 -40.19 24.75 -39.63
C ASN A 204 -41.04 26.04 -39.74
N PRO A 205 -41.32 26.53 -40.96
CA PRO A 205 -42.10 27.74 -41.18
C PRO A 205 -43.54 27.63 -40.67
N THR A 206 -44.09 26.42 -40.61
CA THR A 206 -45.47 26.14 -40.18
C THR A 206 -45.72 26.50 -38.71
N LEU A 207 -44.75 26.23 -37.81
CA LEU A 207 -44.88 26.56 -36.39
C LEU A 207 -44.67 28.06 -36.13
N ARG A 208 -43.81 28.71 -36.91
CA ARG A 208 -43.68 30.18 -36.89
C ARG A 208 -44.95 30.86 -37.41
N ALA A 209 -45.59 30.30 -38.43
CA ALA A 209 -46.86 30.79 -38.96
C ALA A 209 -48.02 30.68 -37.95
N LEU A 210 -47.92 29.77 -36.97
CA LEU A 210 -48.83 29.67 -35.82
C LEU A 210 -48.50 30.65 -34.68
N GLY A 211 -47.52 31.55 -34.87
CA GLY A 211 -47.17 32.59 -33.90
C GLY A 211 -46.20 32.19 -32.80
N MET A 212 -45.58 31.00 -32.86
CA MET A 212 -44.57 30.61 -31.88
C MET A 212 -43.31 31.48 -31.98
N THR A 213 -42.86 31.96 -30.83
CA THR A 213 -41.60 32.69 -30.71
C THR A 213 -40.39 31.75 -30.88
N PRO A 214 -39.21 32.27 -31.27
CA PRO A 214 -37.99 31.47 -31.37
C PRO A 214 -37.63 30.72 -30.08
N GLU A 215 -37.91 31.32 -28.91
CA GLU A 215 -37.66 30.74 -27.59
C GLU A 215 -38.55 29.52 -27.32
N GLN A 216 -39.83 29.59 -27.72
CA GLN A 216 -40.78 28.48 -27.60
C GLN A 216 -40.39 27.29 -28.50
N LEU A 217 -39.87 27.57 -29.70
CA LEU A 217 -39.40 26.52 -30.61
C LEU A 217 -38.17 25.77 -30.05
N VAL A 218 -37.23 26.51 -29.46
CA VAL A 218 -36.07 25.91 -28.77
C VAL A 218 -36.53 25.10 -27.56
N ALA A 219 -37.46 25.63 -26.75
CA ALA A 219 -37.99 24.92 -25.59
C ALA A 219 -38.66 23.58 -25.96
N VAL A 220 -39.44 23.55 -27.05
CA VAL A 220 -40.06 22.31 -27.56
C VAL A 220 -39.02 21.31 -28.06
N GLY A 221 -37.98 21.78 -28.77
CA GLY A 221 -36.87 20.94 -29.21
C GLY A 221 -36.10 20.31 -28.03
N VAL A 222 -35.80 21.12 -27.01
CA VAL A 222 -35.16 20.66 -25.77
C VAL A 222 -36.04 19.67 -25.01
N ALA A 223 -37.34 19.94 -24.88
CA ALA A 223 -38.28 19.05 -24.19
C ALA A 223 -38.36 17.67 -24.87
N ARG A 224 -38.40 17.62 -26.21
CA ARG A 224 -38.43 16.36 -26.97
C ARG A 224 -37.14 15.57 -26.82
N ALA A 225 -36.00 16.25 -26.83
CA ALA A 225 -34.70 15.61 -26.60
C ALA A 225 -34.58 15.07 -25.16
N ALA A 226 -35.01 15.86 -24.17
CA ALA A 226 -35.00 15.46 -22.76
C ALA A 226 -35.90 14.23 -22.51
N ALA A 227 -37.06 14.16 -23.18
CA ALA A 227 -37.99 13.03 -23.08
C ALA A 227 -37.38 11.70 -23.56
N ILE A 228 -36.38 11.72 -24.46
CA ILE A 228 -35.66 10.52 -24.92
C ILE A 228 -34.41 10.27 -24.07
N ALA A 229 -33.65 11.33 -23.78
CA ALA A 229 -32.35 11.22 -23.11
C ALA A 229 -32.47 10.79 -21.64
N LEU A 230 -33.46 11.30 -20.89
CA LEU A 230 -33.65 10.96 -19.48
C LEU A 230 -33.95 9.47 -19.25
N PRO A 231 -34.92 8.84 -19.96
CA PRO A 231 -35.16 7.40 -19.81
C PRO A 231 -33.96 6.56 -20.26
N ALA A 232 -33.27 6.95 -21.34
CA ALA A 232 -32.08 6.23 -21.80
C ALA A 232 -30.94 6.26 -20.77
N ALA A 233 -30.71 7.42 -20.14
CA ALA A 233 -29.72 7.56 -19.08
C ALA A 233 -30.09 6.74 -17.83
N ALA A 234 -31.35 6.75 -17.42
CA ALA A 234 -31.84 5.95 -16.29
C ALA A 234 -31.68 4.44 -16.56
N LEU A 235 -31.99 3.99 -17.78
CA LEU A 235 -31.79 2.60 -18.19
C LEU A 235 -30.31 2.20 -18.18
N ALA A 236 -29.44 3.04 -18.74
CA ALA A 236 -28.00 2.79 -18.75
C ALA A 236 -27.41 2.71 -17.33
N ALA A 237 -27.82 3.61 -16.43
CA ALA A 237 -27.42 3.57 -15.02
C ALA A 237 -27.93 2.30 -14.31
N GLY A 238 -29.16 1.88 -14.58
CA GLY A 238 -29.72 0.63 -14.07
C GLY A 238 -28.96 -0.62 -14.55
N ILE A 239 -28.62 -0.67 -15.84
CA ILE A 239 -27.80 -1.76 -16.41
C ILE A 239 -26.41 -1.77 -15.78
N ALA A 240 -25.77 -0.61 -15.64
CA ALA A 240 -24.45 -0.51 -15.00
C ALA A 240 -24.49 -0.98 -13.54
N ALA A 241 -25.51 -0.59 -12.79
CA ALA A 241 -25.69 -1.05 -11.40
C ALA A 241 -25.95 -2.57 -11.33
N ALA A 242 -26.75 -3.13 -12.25
CA ALA A 242 -27.04 -4.55 -12.32
C ALA A 242 -25.83 -5.40 -12.74
N LEU A 243 -24.93 -4.85 -13.56
CA LEU A 243 -23.69 -5.52 -13.99
C LEU A 243 -22.51 -5.27 -13.03
N SER A 244 -22.61 -4.30 -12.12
CA SER A 244 -21.57 -4.01 -11.12
C SER A 244 -21.08 -5.24 -10.33
N PRO A 245 -21.94 -6.22 -9.95
CA PRO A 245 -21.48 -7.42 -9.24
C PRO A 245 -20.64 -8.38 -10.09
N LEU A 246 -20.55 -8.18 -11.41
CA LEU A 246 -19.66 -8.95 -12.29
C LEU A 246 -18.22 -8.43 -12.27
N SER A 247 -17.99 -7.26 -11.66
CA SER A 247 -16.68 -6.72 -11.34
C SER A 247 -16.44 -6.80 -9.83
N PRO A 248 -15.32 -7.38 -9.35
CA PRO A 248 -14.10 -7.76 -10.07
C PRO A 248 -14.18 -9.09 -10.82
N ILE A 249 -13.30 -9.29 -11.81
CA ILE A 249 -13.15 -10.55 -12.56
C ILE A 249 -11.88 -11.31 -12.15
N GLY A 250 -11.92 -12.64 -12.20
CA GLY A 250 -10.77 -13.51 -11.87
C GLY A 250 -10.50 -13.61 -10.37
N LEU A 251 -9.23 -13.85 -10.00
CA LEU A 251 -8.79 -14.09 -8.60
C LEU A 251 -9.16 -12.95 -7.63
N ALA A 252 -9.39 -11.74 -8.12
CA ALA A 252 -9.82 -10.61 -7.31
C ALA A 252 -11.26 -10.80 -6.77
N ARG A 253 -12.14 -11.49 -7.50
CA ARG A 253 -13.53 -11.76 -7.07
C ARG A 253 -13.59 -12.68 -5.85
N ASP A 254 -12.72 -13.69 -5.83
CA ASP A 254 -12.67 -14.68 -4.74
C ASP A 254 -12.09 -14.10 -3.44
N LEU A 255 -11.51 -12.90 -3.51
CA LEU A 255 -10.86 -12.19 -2.40
C LEU A 255 -11.64 -10.95 -1.94
N GLU A 256 -12.71 -10.55 -2.63
CA GLU A 256 -13.51 -9.35 -2.32
C GLU A 256 -14.60 -9.69 -1.27
N PRO A 257 -14.53 -9.18 -0.02
CA PRO A 257 -15.49 -9.53 1.02
C PRO A 257 -16.90 -8.94 0.76
N HIS A 258 -17.00 -7.91 -0.09
CA HIS A 258 -18.24 -7.19 -0.39
C HIS A 258 -18.33 -6.84 -1.89
N PRO A 259 -18.73 -7.77 -2.76
CA PRO A 259 -18.84 -7.55 -4.21
C PRO A 259 -20.00 -6.61 -4.63
N GLY A 260 -20.52 -5.77 -3.73
CA GLY A 260 -21.66 -4.88 -3.96
C GLY A 260 -22.97 -5.45 -3.38
N PHE A 261 -24.09 -5.23 -4.08
CA PHE A 261 -25.42 -5.65 -3.64
C PHE A 261 -25.50 -7.18 -3.52
N ALA A 262 -25.43 -7.68 -2.29
CA ALA A 262 -25.72 -9.07 -1.95
C ALA A 262 -27.22 -9.22 -1.68
N PHE A 263 -27.88 -10.14 -2.39
CA PHE A 263 -29.16 -10.72 -1.98
C PHE A 263 -28.89 -12.01 -1.21
#